data_AF-A0A067GN67-F1
#
_entry.id   AF-A0A067GN67-F1
#
_cell.length_a   1.000
_cell.length_b   1.000
_cell.length_c   1.000
_cell.angle_alpha   90.00
_cell.angle_beta   90.00
_cell.angle_gamma   90.00
#
_symmetry.space_group_name_H-M   'P 1'
#
loop_
_entity.id
_entity.type
_entity.pdbx_description
1 polymer ?
#
loop_
_entity_poly.entity_id
_entity_poly.type
_entity_poly.pdbx_seq_one_letter_code
_entity_poly.pdbx_strand_id
1 'polypeptide(L)'
;MAHLLSTSCSLNIPSCRKPSFQQLNQGLIGLPTSFTVKTSKSPIQTVILSAQRSQRCHTVYATATPFTPTQSRSGLHQSSNDPSKAKRVMIIGGDGYCGWATALHLSNKGYEVAIVDSLIRRLFDHQLGLDSLTPIASIHDRLRCWKSLTGKNIELYIGDICDFEFLSESFKSFEPDAVVHFGEQRSAPYSMIDRSRAVFTQHNNVIGTLNVLFAMKEFRQECHLVKLGTMGEYGTPNIDIEEGYITINHNGRTDTLPYPKQASSFYHLSKVHDSHNIAFTCKAWGIRATDLNQGVVYGVRTDETAMHEELCNRLDYDGVFGTALNRFCVQAAVGHPLTVYGKGGQ
;
A
#
# COMPACT_ATOMS: atom_id res chain seq x y z
N MET A 1 34.13 -24.38 52.12
CA MET A 1 35.49 -24.23 51.56
C MET A 1 35.45 -24.64 50.10
N ALA A 2 35.50 -23.68 49.18
CA ALA A 2 36.00 -23.78 47.81
C ALA A 2 35.78 -22.42 47.14
N HIS A 3 36.89 -21.80 46.72
CA HIS A 3 36.94 -20.58 45.93
C HIS A 3 36.43 -20.82 44.50
N LEU A 4 35.87 -19.79 43.84
CA LEU A 4 36.43 -19.15 42.64
C LEU A 4 35.46 -18.12 42.00
N LEU A 5 35.99 -16.89 41.86
CA LEU A 5 35.87 -15.90 40.77
C LEU A 5 34.53 -15.18 40.49
N SER A 6 34.50 -13.95 40.99
CA SER A 6 33.72 -12.81 40.51
C SER A 6 34.52 -12.06 39.44
N THR A 7 33.88 -11.69 38.33
CA THR A 7 34.39 -10.70 37.37
C THR A 7 33.31 -9.64 37.11
N SER A 8 33.46 -8.49 37.76
CA SER A 8 32.75 -7.25 37.45
C SER A 8 33.63 -6.37 36.57
N CYS A 9 33.12 -5.93 35.42
CA CYS A 9 33.80 -4.96 34.55
C CYS A 9 33.07 -3.61 34.62
N SER A 10 33.79 -2.57 35.03
CA SER A 10 33.35 -1.17 35.12
C SER A 10 34.06 -0.38 34.05
N LEU A 11 33.33 0.41 33.24
CA LEU A 11 33.92 1.33 32.28
C LEU A 11 33.49 2.77 32.58
N ASN A 12 34.50 3.62 32.73
CA ASN A 12 34.46 5.00 33.20
C ASN A 12 34.00 5.98 32.11
N ILE A 13 33.18 6.94 32.53
CA ILE A 13 32.76 8.12 31.77
C ILE A 13 33.74 9.28 32.08
N PRO A 14 34.29 10.00 31.07
CA PRO A 14 34.97 11.28 31.31
C PRO A 14 34.03 12.48 31.05
N SER A 15 34.03 13.43 31.99
CA SER A 15 33.27 14.69 31.96
C SER A 15 34.06 15.88 31.41
N CYS A 16 33.40 16.64 30.51
CA CYS A 16 33.47 18.08 30.20
C CYS A 16 34.81 18.80 29.89
N ARG A 17 34.85 19.49 28.73
CA ARG A 17 35.40 20.87 28.59
C ARG A 17 34.58 21.73 27.60
N LYS A 18 34.39 23.00 27.97
CA LYS A 18 33.67 24.09 27.28
C LYS A 18 34.42 24.60 26.03
N PRO A 19 33.74 25.15 25.01
CA PRO A 19 34.40 25.94 23.97
C PRO A 19 34.57 27.40 24.40
N SER A 20 35.79 27.92 24.26
CA SER A 20 36.17 29.32 24.46
C SER A 20 36.04 30.13 23.16
N PHE A 21 35.52 31.35 23.29
CA PHE A 21 35.52 32.38 22.25
C PHE A 21 36.94 32.85 21.92
N GLN A 22 37.25 32.99 20.62
CA GLN A 22 38.31 33.88 20.14
C GLN A 22 37.76 34.74 18.99
N GLN A 23 38.04 36.03 19.12
CA GLN A 23 37.64 37.13 18.25
C GLN A 23 38.84 37.44 17.34
N LEU A 24 38.62 37.60 16.03
CA LEU A 24 39.59 38.24 15.14
C LEU A 24 38.84 39.17 14.17
N ASN A 25 39.23 40.43 14.23
CA ASN A 25 38.63 41.57 13.55
C ASN A 25 39.28 41.80 12.18
N GLN A 26 38.43 42.21 11.23
CA GLN A 26 38.63 43.16 10.12
C GLN A 26 39.58 42.81 8.94
N GLY A 27 38.96 42.84 7.76
CA GLY A 27 39.58 43.07 6.45
C GLY A 27 38.49 43.26 5.38
N LEU A 28 38.10 44.52 5.13
CA LEU A 28 37.19 44.95 4.06
C LEU A 28 37.70 44.57 2.66
N ILE A 29 36.77 44.27 1.75
CA ILE A 29 36.68 44.55 0.29
C ILE A 29 35.50 43.67 -0.19
N GLY A 30 34.30 44.18 -0.46
CA GLY A 30 33.92 44.96 -1.63
C GLY A 30 32.99 44.12 -2.52
N LEU A 31 31.68 44.26 -2.36
CA LEU A 31 30.64 43.69 -3.23
C LEU A 31 30.71 44.28 -4.65
N PRO A 32 30.30 43.52 -5.68
CA PRO A 32 29.56 44.11 -6.79
C PRO A 32 28.16 43.53 -6.89
N THR A 33 27.20 44.42 -6.69
CA THR A 33 25.84 44.40 -7.21
C THR A 33 25.84 44.61 -8.72
N SER A 34 24.84 44.02 -9.40
CA SER A 34 24.41 44.21 -10.80
C SER A 34 25.14 43.41 -11.89
N PHE A 35 24.36 42.65 -12.65
CA PHE A 35 24.70 42.25 -14.02
C PHE A 35 23.61 42.76 -14.96
N THR A 36 24.03 43.66 -15.84
CA THR A 36 23.19 44.33 -16.83
C THR A 36 23.22 43.55 -18.14
N VAL A 37 22.03 43.35 -18.72
CA VAL A 37 21.80 42.81 -20.06
C VAL A 37 22.47 43.69 -21.11
N LYS A 38 23.26 43.10 -22.01
CA LYS A 38 23.64 43.69 -23.29
C LYS A 38 23.24 42.75 -24.42
N THR A 39 22.30 43.24 -25.23
CA THR A 39 21.92 42.70 -26.53
C THR A 39 23.07 42.88 -27.53
N SER A 40 23.40 41.84 -28.29
CA SER A 40 24.21 41.94 -29.51
C SER A 40 23.54 41.12 -30.62
N LYS A 41 23.36 41.75 -31.78
CA LYS A 41 22.71 41.21 -32.98
C LYS A 41 23.75 40.62 -33.95
N SER A 42 23.31 39.57 -34.66
CA SER A 42 23.77 39.04 -35.97
C SER A 42 24.99 38.09 -36.02
N PRO A 43 25.14 37.28 -37.08
CA PRO A 43 24.16 36.36 -37.69
C PRO A 43 24.76 34.93 -37.79
N ILE A 44 23.94 33.88 -37.63
CA ILE A 44 24.40 32.49 -37.89
C ILE A 44 23.80 31.99 -39.20
N GLN A 45 24.71 31.61 -40.09
CA GLN A 45 24.49 31.02 -41.41
C GLN A 45 23.61 29.77 -41.34
N THR A 46 22.62 29.72 -42.22
CA THR A 46 21.88 28.51 -42.58
C THR A 46 22.82 27.58 -43.35
N VAL A 47 23.23 26.48 -42.71
CA VAL A 47 23.88 25.36 -43.40
C VAL A 47 22.78 24.42 -43.89
N ILE A 48 22.53 24.44 -45.20
CA ILE A 48 21.67 23.48 -45.89
C ILE A 48 22.52 22.23 -46.16
N LEU A 49 22.26 21.15 -45.41
CA LEU A 49 22.77 19.82 -45.74
C LEU A 49 21.76 19.12 -46.65
N SER A 50 22.11 19.01 -47.93
CA SER A 50 21.41 18.18 -48.91
C SER A 50 21.76 16.71 -48.66
N ALA A 51 20.88 15.97 -47.97
CA ALA A 51 20.96 14.51 -47.90
C ALA A 51 20.09 13.91 -49.02
N GLN A 52 20.74 13.25 -49.98
CA GLN A 52 20.10 12.49 -51.05
C GLN A 52 19.26 11.36 -50.44
N ARG A 53 17.94 11.40 -50.64
CA ARG A 53 17.01 10.32 -50.31
C ARG A 53 17.10 9.23 -51.38
N SER A 54 17.67 8.08 -51.03
CA SER A 54 17.45 6.84 -51.77
C SER A 54 16.01 6.38 -51.54
N GLN A 55 15.19 6.41 -52.59
CA GLN A 55 13.86 5.80 -52.57
C GLN A 55 14.00 4.27 -52.65
N ARG A 56 13.78 3.57 -51.53
CA ARG A 56 13.40 2.16 -51.56
C ARG A 56 11.89 2.07 -51.56
N CYS A 57 11.33 1.63 -52.68
CA CYS A 57 9.92 1.28 -52.82
C CYS A 57 9.71 -0.10 -52.17
N HIS A 58 8.92 -0.16 -51.10
CA HIS A 58 8.43 -1.41 -50.54
C HIS A 58 6.97 -1.60 -51.00
N THR A 59 6.76 -2.52 -51.94
CA THR A 59 5.43 -2.96 -52.34
C THR A 59 4.85 -3.84 -51.22
N VAL A 60 3.82 -3.34 -50.54
CA VAL A 60 3.03 -4.13 -49.58
C VAL A 60 1.88 -4.76 -50.33
N TYR A 61 1.89 -6.09 -50.45
CA TYR A 61 0.74 -6.84 -50.95
C TYR A 61 -0.26 -7.03 -49.79
N ALA A 62 -1.46 -6.49 -49.94
CA ALA A 62 -2.58 -6.76 -49.06
C ALA A 62 -3.48 -7.82 -49.71
N THR A 63 -3.48 -9.03 -49.19
CA THR A 63 -4.41 -10.09 -49.58
C THR A 63 -5.63 -10.03 -48.66
N ALA A 64 -6.79 -9.70 -49.22
CA ALA A 64 -8.07 -9.81 -48.51
C ALA A 64 -8.50 -11.28 -48.50
N THR A 65 -8.54 -11.90 -47.32
CA THR A 65 -9.17 -13.20 -47.11
C THR A 65 -10.64 -12.99 -46.71
N PRO A 66 -11.61 -13.66 -47.37
CA PRO A 66 -13.00 -13.56 -46.97
C PRO A 66 -13.21 -14.27 -45.63
N PHE A 67 -13.87 -13.57 -44.71
CA PHE A 67 -14.26 -14.07 -43.39
C PHE A 67 -15.49 -14.97 -43.54
N THR A 68 -15.33 -16.29 -43.37
CA THR A 68 -16.43 -17.24 -43.25
C THR A 68 -16.78 -17.46 -41.77
N PRO A 69 -18.05 -17.35 -41.35
CA PRO A 69 -18.43 -17.64 -39.97
C PRO A 69 -18.36 -19.15 -39.76
N THR A 70 -17.43 -19.60 -38.91
CA THR A 70 -17.37 -21.00 -38.48
C THR A 70 -18.31 -21.21 -37.31
N GLN A 71 -19.18 -22.19 -37.51
CA GLN A 71 -20.20 -22.66 -36.58
C GLN A 71 -19.62 -23.07 -35.22
N SER A 72 -20.43 -22.85 -34.19
CA SER A 72 -20.26 -23.33 -32.82
C SER A 72 -19.85 -24.80 -32.76
N ARG A 73 -18.61 -25.07 -32.35
CA ARG A 73 -18.24 -26.36 -31.78
C ARG A 73 -18.35 -26.25 -30.26
N SER A 74 -19.36 -26.92 -29.72
CA SER A 74 -19.48 -27.30 -28.32
C SER A 74 -18.26 -28.13 -27.92
N GLY A 75 -17.23 -27.45 -27.40
CA GLY A 75 -16.15 -28.11 -26.68
C GLY A 75 -16.68 -28.55 -25.33
N LEU A 76 -16.96 -29.85 -25.18
CA LEU A 76 -17.02 -30.48 -23.87
C LEU A 76 -15.68 -30.19 -23.18
N HIS A 77 -15.69 -29.30 -22.18
CA HIS A 77 -14.63 -29.23 -21.21
C HIS A 77 -14.61 -30.57 -20.47
N GLN A 78 -13.66 -31.42 -20.82
CA GLN A 78 -13.27 -32.53 -19.97
C GLN A 78 -12.84 -31.93 -18.63
N SER A 79 -13.65 -32.13 -17.60
CA SER A 79 -13.26 -31.90 -16.22
C SER A 79 -12.21 -32.94 -15.86
N SER A 80 -10.94 -32.58 -16.05
CA SER A 80 -9.84 -33.30 -15.43
C SER A 80 -10.01 -33.15 -13.91
N ASN A 81 -10.45 -34.22 -13.26
CA ASN A 81 -10.43 -34.42 -11.80
C ASN A 81 -8.98 -34.57 -11.30
N ASP A 82 -8.16 -33.56 -11.56
CA ASP A 82 -6.94 -33.35 -10.80
C ASP A 82 -7.37 -32.55 -9.56
N PRO A 83 -7.08 -32.98 -8.32
CA PRO A 83 -7.39 -32.17 -7.15
C PRO A 83 -6.65 -30.84 -7.30
N SER A 84 -7.38 -29.79 -7.71
CA SER A 84 -6.78 -28.49 -8.01
C SER A 84 -6.01 -28.04 -6.78
N LYS A 85 -4.68 -27.93 -6.90
CA LYS A 85 -3.80 -27.44 -5.83
C LYS A 85 -4.44 -26.21 -5.18
N ALA A 86 -4.55 -26.22 -3.86
CA ALA A 86 -5.13 -25.10 -3.13
C ALA A 86 -4.39 -23.81 -3.49
N LYS A 87 -5.13 -22.76 -3.83
CA LYS A 87 -4.52 -21.47 -4.18
C LYS A 87 -3.84 -20.86 -2.96
N ARG A 88 -2.66 -20.29 -3.17
CA ARG A 88 -1.81 -19.69 -2.15
C ARG A 88 -2.03 -18.17 -2.09
N VAL A 89 -2.43 -17.65 -0.94
CA VAL A 89 -2.74 -16.23 -0.77
C VAL A 89 -1.85 -15.62 0.33
N MET A 90 -1.05 -14.64 -0.06
CA MET A 90 -0.24 -13.85 0.86
C MET A 90 -1.04 -12.62 1.31
N ILE A 91 -1.30 -12.50 2.60
CA ILE A 91 -2.01 -11.38 3.23
C ILE A 91 -0.98 -10.46 3.89
N ILE A 92 -0.63 -9.39 3.19
CA ILE A 92 0.26 -8.36 3.73
C ILE A 92 -0.57 -7.44 4.61
N GLY A 93 -0.16 -7.20 5.86
CA GLY A 93 -0.96 -6.50 6.88
C GLY A 93 -1.98 -7.41 7.56
N GLY A 94 -1.69 -8.71 7.64
CA GLY A 94 -2.61 -9.74 8.13
C GLY A 94 -2.87 -9.74 9.64
N ASP A 95 -2.13 -8.97 10.45
CA ASP A 95 -2.48 -8.77 11.87
C ASP A 95 -3.45 -7.57 12.09
N GLY A 96 -3.65 -6.77 11.04
CA GLY A 96 -4.55 -5.62 11.03
C GLY A 96 -6.04 -5.98 11.10
N TYR A 97 -6.88 -4.96 11.25
CA TYR A 97 -8.33 -5.11 11.41
C TYR A 97 -9.00 -5.85 10.23
N CYS A 98 -8.82 -5.41 8.99
CA CYS A 98 -9.37 -6.13 7.84
C CYS A 98 -8.56 -7.40 7.53
N GLY A 99 -7.22 -7.29 7.57
CA GLY A 99 -6.31 -8.37 7.20
C GLY A 99 -6.50 -9.65 8.04
N TRP A 100 -6.68 -9.52 9.36
CA TRP A 100 -6.88 -10.67 10.24
C TRP A 100 -8.17 -11.43 9.91
N ALA A 101 -9.28 -10.72 9.78
CA ALA A 101 -10.55 -11.32 9.41
C ALA A 101 -10.50 -11.98 8.02
N THR A 102 -9.84 -11.33 7.05
CA THR A 102 -9.65 -11.90 5.70
C THR A 102 -8.76 -13.14 5.72
N ALA A 103 -7.67 -13.16 6.49
CA ALA A 103 -6.76 -14.30 6.59
C ALA A 103 -7.48 -15.54 7.15
N LEU A 104 -8.24 -15.37 8.24
CA LEU A 104 -9.05 -16.44 8.80
C LEU A 104 -10.11 -16.93 7.81
N HIS A 105 -10.83 -16.01 7.16
CA HIS A 105 -11.87 -16.37 6.21
C HIS A 105 -11.33 -17.17 5.03
N LEU A 106 -10.22 -16.74 4.43
CA LEU A 106 -9.61 -17.43 3.28
C LEU A 106 -9.04 -18.80 3.69
N SER A 107 -8.40 -18.89 4.86
CA SER A 107 -8.00 -20.19 5.42
C SER A 107 -9.21 -21.10 5.64
N ASN A 108 -10.32 -20.54 6.14
CA ASN A 108 -11.56 -21.28 6.33
C ASN A 108 -12.14 -21.80 4.99
N LYS A 109 -12.03 -21.00 3.92
CA LYS A 109 -12.43 -21.37 2.55
C LYS A 109 -11.48 -22.35 1.84
N GLY A 110 -10.39 -22.78 2.50
CA GLY A 110 -9.48 -23.81 1.97
C GLY A 110 -8.33 -23.26 1.13
N TYR A 111 -8.06 -21.95 1.18
CA TYR A 111 -6.83 -21.39 0.65
C TYR A 111 -5.65 -21.70 1.57
N GLU A 112 -4.46 -21.86 0.99
CA GLU A 112 -3.21 -21.81 1.74
C GLU A 112 -2.87 -20.35 1.99
N VAL A 113 -2.67 -19.96 3.24
CA VAL A 113 -2.56 -18.54 3.62
C VAL A 113 -1.23 -18.29 4.34
N ALA A 114 -0.58 -17.18 3.97
CA ALA A 114 0.50 -16.58 4.74
C ALA A 114 0.12 -15.17 5.17
N ILE A 115 0.58 -14.76 6.34
CA ILE A 115 0.54 -13.38 6.84
C ILE A 115 1.96 -12.80 6.75
N VAL A 116 2.06 -11.60 6.19
CA VAL A 116 3.27 -10.77 6.22
C VAL A 116 2.94 -9.49 6.99
N ASP A 117 3.58 -9.25 8.12
CA ASP A 117 3.28 -8.08 8.97
C ASP A 117 4.46 -7.68 9.85
N SER A 118 4.76 -6.38 9.95
CA SER A 118 5.81 -5.86 10.85
C SER A 118 5.30 -5.61 12.27
N LEU A 119 3.99 -5.74 12.50
CA LEU A 119 3.28 -5.41 13.74
C LEU A 119 3.37 -3.94 14.15
N ILE A 120 3.81 -3.06 13.24
CA ILE A 120 4.00 -1.64 13.52
C ILE A 120 2.70 -0.94 13.95
N ARG A 121 1.54 -1.45 13.52
CA ARG A 121 0.23 -0.95 13.97
C ARG A 121 0.08 -1.06 15.49
N ARG A 122 0.57 -2.12 16.11
CA ARG A 122 0.56 -2.28 17.58
C ARG A 122 1.52 -1.31 18.26
N LEU A 123 2.68 -1.04 17.65
CA LEU A 123 3.59 -0.01 18.14
C LEU A 123 2.95 1.39 18.13
N PHE A 124 2.14 1.71 17.12
CA PHE A 124 1.41 2.99 17.09
C PHE A 124 0.40 3.12 18.23
N ASP A 125 -0.27 2.03 18.64
CA ASP A 125 -1.15 2.03 19.82
C ASP A 125 -0.35 2.46 21.06
N HIS A 126 0.80 1.82 21.31
CA HIS A 126 1.66 2.16 22.44
C HIS A 126 2.19 3.60 22.40
N GLN A 127 2.67 4.07 21.24
CA GLN A 127 3.25 5.40 21.08
C GLN A 127 2.23 6.53 21.26
N LEU A 128 0.97 6.29 20.92
CA LEU A 128 -0.10 7.29 20.99
C LEU A 128 -1.00 7.11 22.21
N GLY A 129 -0.73 6.13 23.08
CA GLY A 129 -1.55 5.83 24.25
C GLY A 129 -2.96 5.37 23.89
N LEU A 130 -3.08 4.62 22.79
CA LEU A 130 -4.34 4.09 22.28
C LEU A 130 -4.47 2.62 22.65
N ASP A 131 -5.70 2.14 22.68
CA ASP A 131 -5.98 0.71 22.84
C ASP A 131 -7.23 0.32 22.06
N SER A 132 -7.31 -0.95 21.68
CA SER A 132 -8.52 -1.53 21.11
C SER A 132 -9.60 -1.64 22.20
N LEU A 133 -10.87 -1.48 21.86
CA LEU A 133 -11.96 -1.76 22.79
C LEU A 133 -11.96 -3.24 23.21
N THR A 134 -11.72 -4.11 22.25
CA THR A 134 -11.61 -5.55 22.45
C THR A 134 -10.15 -5.92 22.74
N PRO A 135 -9.86 -6.67 23.82
CA PRO A 135 -8.53 -7.20 24.02
C PRO A 135 -8.22 -8.19 22.89
N ILE A 136 -7.05 -8.04 22.28
CA ILE A 136 -6.59 -8.91 21.20
C ILE A 136 -5.34 -9.67 21.63
N ALA A 137 -5.29 -10.96 21.32
CA ALA A 137 -4.11 -11.79 21.57
C ALA A 137 -2.94 -11.37 20.65
N SER A 138 -1.74 -11.88 20.96
CA SER A 138 -0.58 -11.73 20.07
C SER A 138 -0.84 -12.47 18.76
N ILE A 139 -0.18 -12.07 17.67
CA ILE A 139 -0.31 -12.77 16.38
C ILE A 139 0.05 -14.25 16.49
N HIS A 140 1.01 -14.61 17.36
CA HIS A 140 1.43 -15.99 17.56
C HIS A 140 0.35 -16.82 18.29
N ASP A 141 -0.29 -16.25 19.31
CA ASP A 141 -1.40 -16.90 20.04
C ASP A 141 -2.61 -17.08 19.12
N ARG A 142 -2.98 -16.01 18.39
CA ARG A 142 -4.02 -16.03 17.34
C ARG A 142 -3.86 -17.20 16.38
N LEU A 143 -2.64 -17.39 15.85
CA LEU A 143 -2.34 -18.46 14.90
C LEU A 143 -2.33 -19.85 15.56
N ARG A 144 -1.81 -19.97 16.79
CA ARG A 144 -1.89 -21.22 17.56
C ARG A 144 -3.33 -21.63 17.82
N CYS A 145 -4.17 -20.68 18.23
CA CYS A 145 -5.60 -20.88 18.44
C CYS A 145 -6.29 -21.38 17.17
N TRP A 146 -6.08 -20.69 16.04
CA TRP A 146 -6.67 -21.08 14.76
C TRP A 146 -6.30 -22.51 14.36
N LYS A 147 -5.01 -22.86 14.49
CA LYS A 147 -4.50 -24.20 14.21
C LYS A 147 -5.10 -25.24 15.15
N SER A 148 -5.22 -24.92 16.45
CA SER A 148 -5.81 -25.82 17.44
C SER A 148 -7.29 -26.10 17.17
N LEU A 149 -8.04 -25.10 16.69
CA LEU A 149 -9.48 -25.22 16.44
C LEU A 149 -9.80 -25.90 15.11
N THR A 150 -8.96 -25.70 14.09
CA THR A 150 -9.30 -26.09 12.71
C THR A 150 -8.34 -27.09 12.08
N GLY A 151 -7.17 -27.32 12.69
CA GLY A 151 -6.06 -28.05 12.09
C GLY A 151 -5.32 -27.29 10.98
N LYS A 152 -5.79 -26.11 10.58
CA LYS A 152 -5.23 -25.33 9.46
C LYS A 152 -4.07 -24.46 9.93
N ASN A 153 -2.99 -24.45 9.15
CA ASN A 153 -1.83 -23.61 9.42
C ASN A 153 -1.89 -22.36 8.54
N ILE A 154 -1.70 -21.19 9.15
CA ILE A 154 -1.43 -19.94 8.43
C ILE A 154 0.03 -19.60 8.70
N GLU A 155 0.83 -19.46 7.64
CA GLU A 155 2.24 -19.12 7.75
C GLU A 155 2.42 -17.67 8.20
N LEU A 156 3.51 -17.35 8.89
CA LEU A 156 3.77 -16.01 9.42
C LEU A 156 5.19 -15.57 9.06
N TYR A 157 5.28 -14.40 8.43
CA TYR A 157 6.52 -13.71 8.12
C TYR A 157 6.49 -12.33 8.79
N ILE A 158 7.35 -12.12 9.78
CA ILE A 158 7.42 -10.87 10.53
C ILE A 158 8.53 -9.98 9.97
N GLY A 159 8.15 -8.85 9.38
CA GLY A 159 9.10 -7.89 8.80
C GLY A 159 8.41 -6.75 8.05
N ASP A 160 9.18 -5.73 7.72
CA ASP A 160 8.72 -4.56 6.98
C ASP A 160 8.82 -4.82 5.47
N ILE A 161 7.73 -4.62 4.73
CA ILE A 161 7.73 -4.79 3.27
C ILE A 161 8.55 -3.70 2.54
N CYS A 162 8.91 -2.61 3.23
CA CYS A 162 9.88 -1.63 2.71
C CYS A 162 11.31 -2.20 2.69
N ASP A 163 11.59 -3.25 3.46
CA ASP A 163 12.79 -4.07 3.32
C ASP A 163 12.56 -5.12 2.22
N PHE A 164 13.14 -4.87 1.05
CA PHE A 164 12.96 -5.75 -0.10
C PHE A 164 13.65 -7.10 0.07
N GLU A 165 14.73 -7.20 0.87
CA GLU A 165 15.39 -8.48 1.11
C GLU A 165 14.43 -9.41 1.84
N PHE A 166 13.86 -8.95 2.95
CA PHE A 166 12.79 -9.64 3.69
C PHE A 166 11.59 -10.01 2.80
N LEU A 167 11.08 -9.05 2.02
CA LEU A 167 9.92 -9.28 1.18
C LEU A 167 10.21 -10.33 0.10
N SER A 168 11.40 -10.26 -0.53
CA SER A 168 11.81 -11.20 -1.57
C SER A 168 11.93 -12.63 -1.05
N GLU A 169 12.50 -12.82 0.14
CA GLU A 169 12.61 -14.15 0.77
C GLU A 169 11.24 -14.68 1.18
N SER A 170 10.36 -13.82 1.69
CA SER A 170 8.96 -14.20 2.00
C SER A 170 8.19 -14.62 0.73
N PHE A 171 8.37 -13.92 -0.39
CA PHE A 171 7.76 -14.26 -1.67
C PHE A 171 8.28 -15.57 -2.25
N LYS A 172 9.60 -15.80 -2.22
CA LYS A 172 10.22 -17.04 -2.70
C LYS A 172 9.86 -18.23 -1.83
N SER A 173 9.78 -18.03 -0.51
CA SER A 173 9.40 -19.08 0.44
C SER A 173 7.93 -19.46 0.30
N PHE A 174 7.04 -18.48 0.19
CA PHE A 174 5.60 -18.75 0.18
C PHE A 174 5.02 -18.95 -1.21
N GLU A 175 5.64 -18.47 -2.29
CA GLU A 175 5.18 -18.74 -3.65
C GLU A 175 3.68 -18.38 -3.88
N PRO A 176 3.24 -17.12 -3.67
CA PRO A 176 1.82 -16.76 -3.72
C PRO A 176 1.20 -16.75 -5.13
N ASP A 177 -0.02 -17.27 -5.26
CA ASP A 177 -0.87 -17.13 -6.46
C ASP A 177 -1.65 -15.81 -6.45
N ALA A 178 -1.92 -15.27 -5.26
CA ALA A 178 -2.49 -13.95 -5.07
C ALA A 178 -1.88 -13.25 -3.85
N VAL A 179 -1.83 -11.93 -3.90
CA VAL A 179 -1.40 -11.07 -2.78
C VAL A 179 -2.55 -10.15 -2.45
N VAL A 180 -2.98 -10.13 -1.18
CA VAL A 180 -3.91 -9.12 -0.67
C VAL A 180 -3.12 -8.13 0.17
N HIS A 181 -3.09 -6.87 -0.26
CA HIS A 181 -2.25 -5.85 0.34
C HIS A 181 -3.05 -4.90 1.24
N PHE A 182 -3.07 -5.21 2.55
CA PHE A 182 -3.58 -4.34 3.62
C PHE A 182 -2.48 -3.59 4.38
N GLY A 183 -1.23 -4.03 4.28
CA GLY A 183 -0.09 -3.58 5.12
C GLY A 183 0.41 -2.17 4.84
N GLU A 184 -0.39 -1.18 5.21
CA GLU A 184 -0.13 0.24 5.01
C GLU A 184 -0.59 1.07 6.22
N GLN A 185 -0.01 2.25 6.41
CA GLN A 185 -0.50 3.24 7.35
C GLN A 185 -1.85 3.79 6.83
N ARG A 186 -2.96 3.39 7.46
CA ARG A 186 -4.33 3.60 6.95
C ARG A 186 -5.13 4.78 7.52
N SER A 187 -4.59 5.49 8.51
CA SER A 187 -5.31 6.54 9.24
C SER A 187 -5.04 7.91 8.64
N ALA A 188 -6.12 8.56 8.18
CA ALA A 188 -6.10 9.95 7.78
C ALA A 188 -5.64 10.87 8.94
N PRO A 189 -6.22 10.82 10.15
CA PRO A 189 -5.72 11.62 11.27
C PRO A 189 -4.24 11.39 11.57
N TYR A 190 -3.76 10.14 11.60
CA TYR A 190 -2.35 9.80 11.86
C TYR A 190 -1.43 10.50 10.84
N SER A 191 -1.81 10.45 9.57
CA SER A 191 -1.04 11.06 8.48
C SER A 191 -0.95 12.59 8.58
N MET A 192 -1.80 13.22 9.39
CA MET A 192 -1.88 14.68 9.55
C MET A 192 -1.35 15.17 10.92
N ILE A 193 -0.87 14.27 11.80
CA ILE A 193 -0.38 14.66 13.14
C ILE A 193 0.79 15.64 13.04
N ASP A 194 1.81 15.29 12.25
CA ASP A 194 3.01 16.10 12.06
C ASP A 194 3.74 15.71 10.76
N ARG A 195 4.78 16.49 10.41
CA ARG A 195 5.59 16.26 9.20
C ARG A 195 6.19 14.85 9.14
N SER A 196 6.67 14.32 10.26
CA SER A 196 7.34 13.01 10.29
C SER A 196 6.34 11.88 9.95
N ARG A 197 5.10 11.97 10.46
CA ARG A 197 4.05 10.99 10.20
C ARG A 197 3.43 11.13 8.81
N ALA A 198 3.34 12.33 8.26
CA ALA A 198 2.97 12.55 6.87
C ALA A 198 3.99 11.91 5.90
N VAL A 199 5.28 12.19 6.11
CA VAL A 199 6.37 11.61 5.31
C VAL A 199 6.43 10.09 5.49
N PHE A 200 6.32 9.59 6.72
CA PHE A 200 6.26 8.16 7.00
C PHE A 200 5.10 7.48 6.26
N THR A 201 3.90 8.06 6.31
CA THR A 201 2.71 7.50 5.65
C THR A 201 2.94 7.34 4.15
N GLN A 202 3.45 8.39 3.51
CA GLN A 202 3.76 8.39 2.09
C GLN A 202 4.86 7.39 1.74
N HIS A 203 5.97 7.40 2.48
CA HIS A 203 7.10 6.51 2.27
C HIS A 203 6.71 5.03 2.45
N ASN A 204 6.14 4.68 3.59
CA ASN A 204 5.74 3.31 3.93
C ASN A 204 4.78 2.74 2.88
N ASN A 205 3.74 3.49 2.55
CA ASN A 205 2.67 3.01 1.68
C ASN A 205 3.16 2.87 0.23
N VAL A 206 3.79 3.92 -0.30
CA VAL A 206 4.20 3.97 -1.72
C VAL A 206 5.39 3.05 -1.98
N ILE A 207 6.42 3.07 -1.12
CA ILE A 207 7.60 2.21 -1.31
C ILE A 207 7.26 0.75 -1.03
N GLY A 208 6.47 0.46 0.01
CA GLY A 208 5.97 -0.88 0.28
C GLY A 208 5.19 -1.45 -0.91
N THR A 209 4.27 -0.67 -1.49
CA THR A 209 3.52 -1.08 -2.69
C THR A 209 4.43 -1.30 -3.89
N LEU A 210 5.42 -0.42 -4.14
CA LEU A 210 6.39 -0.61 -5.22
C LEU A 210 7.18 -1.91 -5.03
N ASN A 211 7.66 -2.18 -3.82
CA ASN A 211 8.38 -3.42 -3.50
C ASN A 211 7.52 -4.66 -3.76
N VAL A 212 6.22 -4.64 -3.43
CA VAL A 212 5.29 -5.73 -3.77
C VAL A 212 5.20 -5.92 -5.29
N LEU A 213 5.07 -4.84 -6.06
CA LEU A 213 5.01 -4.91 -7.52
C LEU A 213 6.30 -5.48 -8.14
N PHE A 214 7.47 -5.09 -7.62
CA PHE A 214 8.76 -5.65 -8.05
C PHE A 214 8.90 -7.13 -7.65
N ALA A 215 8.53 -7.51 -6.43
CA ALA A 215 8.57 -8.90 -5.98
C ALA A 215 7.65 -9.79 -6.84
N MET A 216 6.44 -9.32 -7.17
CA MET A 216 5.56 -10.00 -8.10
C MET A 216 6.21 -10.13 -9.48
N LYS A 217 6.72 -9.05 -10.05
CA LYS A 217 7.37 -9.06 -11.36
C LYS A 217 8.55 -10.05 -11.43
N GLU A 218 9.37 -10.10 -10.39
CA GLU A 218 10.61 -10.88 -10.38
C GLU A 218 10.40 -12.35 -10.04
N PHE A 219 9.51 -12.64 -9.08
CA PHE A 219 9.39 -13.99 -8.53
C PHE A 219 8.10 -14.69 -8.93
N ARG A 220 7.03 -13.94 -9.23
CA ARG A 220 5.67 -14.49 -9.42
C ARG A 220 4.81 -13.63 -10.36
N GLN A 221 5.20 -13.46 -11.62
CA GLN A 221 4.53 -12.49 -12.53
C GLN A 221 3.04 -12.78 -12.77
N GLU A 222 2.62 -14.05 -12.70
CA GLU A 222 1.21 -14.47 -12.83
C GLU A 222 0.39 -14.24 -11.55
N CYS A 223 1.01 -13.83 -10.45
CA CYS A 223 0.36 -13.52 -9.20
C CYS A 223 -0.66 -12.39 -9.39
N HIS A 224 -1.84 -12.52 -8.78
CA HIS A 224 -2.85 -11.47 -8.80
C HIS A 224 -2.71 -10.56 -7.59
N LEU A 225 -2.49 -9.27 -7.81
CA LEU A 225 -2.56 -8.25 -6.76
C LEU A 225 -4.00 -7.85 -6.48
N VAL A 226 -4.45 -8.03 -5.24
CA VAL A 226 -5.67 -7.44 -4.70
C VAL A 226 -5.26 -6.31 -3.75
N LYS A 227 -5.27 -5.08 -4.24
CA LYS A 227 -4.84 -3.90 -3.48
C LYS A 227 -6.03 -3.29 -2.76
N LEU A 228 -5.82 -2.82 -1.54
CA LEU A 228 -6.77 -1.93 -0.88
C LEU A 228 -6.43 -0.49 -1.27
N GLY A 229 -7.25 0.07 -2.15
CA GLY A 229 -7.33 1.50 -2.41
C GLY A 229 -8.17 2.19 -1.34
N THR A 230 -8.94 3.21 -1.73
CA THR A 230 -9.94 3.83 -0.86
C THR A 230 -10.94 4.67 -1.66
N MET A 231 -12.21 4.68 -1.26
CA MET A 231 -13.19 5.65 -1.81
C MET A 231 -12.75 7.11 -1.61
N GLY A 232 -11.89 7.37 -0.60
CA GLY A 232 -11.32 8.69 -0.36
C GLY A 232 -10.41 9.22 -1.48
N GLU A 233 -10.02 8.39 -2.46
CA GLU A 233 -9.27 8.83 -3.64
C GLU A 233 -10.06 9.79 -4.50
N TYR A 234 -11.37 9.61 -4.61
CA TYR A 234 -12.23 10.38 -5.50
C TYR A 234 -12.61 11.75 -4.92
N GLY A 235 -12.51 11.93 -3.60
CA GLY A 235 -13.03 13.11 -2.92
C GLY A 235 -14.56 13.20 -3.06
N THR A 236 -15.08 14.41 -3.21
CA THR A 236 -16.53 14.67 -3.34
C THR A 236 -16.81 15.60 -4.53
N PRO A 237 -16.69 15.10 -5.77
CA PRO A 237 -16.95 15.90 -6.96
C PRO A 237 -18.45 16.19 -7.10
N ASN A 238 -18.80 17.15 -7.95
CA ASN A 238 -20.20 17.51 -8.26
C ASN A 238 -20.74 16.72 -9.48
N ILE A 239 -20.30 15.48 -9.62
CA ILE A 239 -20.73 14.51 -10.64
C ILE A 239 -20.73 13.12 -9.98
N ASP A 240 -21.34 12.14 -10.63
CA ASP A 240 -21.31 10.76 -10.16
C ASP A 240 -19.86 10.25 -10.09
N ILE A 241 -19.57 9.46 -9.05
CA ILE A 241 -18.30 8.76 -8.89
C ILE A 241 -18.43 7.38 -9.56
N GLU A 242 -17.58 7.13 -10.57
CA GLU A 242 -17.51 5.86 -11.28
C GLU A 242 -16.50 4.91 -10.63
N GLU A 243 -16.55 3.62 -11.00
CA GLU A 243 -15.60 2.59 -10.54
C GLU A 243 -14.23 2.69 -11.23
N GLY A 244 -13.53 3.81 -11.00
CA GLY A 244 -12.12 3.99 -11.36
C GLY A 244 -11.86 4.57 -12.75
N TYR A 245 -12.80 4.48 -13.69
CA TYR A 245 -12.68 5.01 -15.05
C TYR A 245 -13.93 5.80 -15.46
N ILE A 246 -13.75 6.80 -16.31
CA ILE A 246 -14.82 7.65 -16.83
C ILE A 246 -14.66 7.86 -18.32
N THR A 247 -15.76 7.76 -19.07
CA THR A 247 -15.78 8.07 -20.51
C THR A 247 -16.14 9.54 -20.68
N ILE A 248 -15.24 10.30 -21.31
CA ILE A 248 -15.38 11.74 -21.48
C ILE A 248 -15.47 12.08 -22.97
N ASN A 249 -16.45 12.92 -23.31
CA ASN A 249 -16.52 13.59 -24.61
C ASN A 249 -15.98 15.01 -24.46
N HIS A 250 -14.83 15.30 -25.07
CA HIS A 250 -14.15 16.60 -24.97
C HIS A 250 -13.67 17.08 -26.33
N ASN A 251 -14.11 18.28 -26.75
CA ASN A 251 -13.73 18.93 -28.02
C ASN A 251 -13.84 18.02 -29.26
N GLY A 252 -14.96 17.30 -29.37
CA GLY A 252 -15.24 16.42 -30.52
C GLY A 252 -14.49 15.07 -30.49
N ARG A 253 -13.83 14.72 -29.38
CA ARG A 253 -13.16 13.44 -29.17
C ARG A 253 -13.74 12.71 -27.96
N THR A 254 -13.69 11.37 -28.00
CA THR A 254 -14.14 10.49 -26.93
C THR A 254 -12.98 9.64 -26.46
N ASP A 255 -12.82 9.50 -25.14
CA ASP A 255 -11.85 8.59 -24.54
C ASP A 255 -12.34 8.08 -23.18
N THR A 256 -11.86 6.93 -22.73
CA THR A 256 -12.09 6.37 -21.38
C THR A 256 -10.81 6.52 -20.57
N LEU A 257 -10.86 7.37 -19.55
CA LEU A 257 -9.70 7.79 -18.78
C LEU A 257 -9.82 7.34 -17.33
N PRO A 258 -8.72 7.24 -16.57
CA PRO A 258 -8.80 7.11 -15.12
C PRO A 258 -9.63 8.25 -14.52
N TYR A 259 -10.53 7.92 -13.59
CA TYR A 259 -11.37 8.90 -12.92
C TYR A 259 -10.50 9.93 -12.16
N PRO A 260 -10.78 11.25 -12.23
CA PRO A 260 -10.01 12.28 -11.52
C PRO A 260 -9.93 12.06 -10.01
N LYS A 261 -8.75 12.22 -9.41
CA LYS A 261 -8.53 11.96 -7.98
C LYS A 261 -8.40 13.27 -7.18
N GLN A 262 -9.05 13.33 -6.02
CA GLN A 262 -9.14 14.53 -5.15
C GLN A 262 -9.01 14.16 -3.66
N ALA A 263 -7.99 13.38 -3.33
CA ALA A 263 -7.70 12.96 -1.96
C ALA A 263 -7.54 14.14 -0.97
N SER A 264 -8.04 13.95 0.26
CA SER A 264 -8.17 14.99 1.30
C SER A 264 -7.25 14.83 2.52
N SER A 265 -6.28 13.90 2.48
CA SER A 265 -5.26 13.71 3.53
C SER A 265 -4.00 13.09 2.95
N PHE A 266 -2.87 13.12 3.69
CA PHE A 266 -1.65 12.44 3.25
C PHE A 266 -1.81 10.92 3.16
N TYR A 267 -2.69 10.31 3.95
CA TYR A 267 -3.08 8.90 3.77
C TYR A 267 -3.84 8.68 2.45
N HIS A 268 -4.90 9.44 2.18
CA HIS A 268 -5.67 9.27 0.95
C HIS A 268 -4.82 9.53 -0.30
N LEU A 269 -3.90 10.52 -0.23
CA LEU A 269 -2.96 10.79 -1.30
C LEU A 269 -2.01 9.61 -1.57
N SER A 270 -1.56 8.89 -0.53
CA SER A 270 -0.67 7.74 -0.76
C SER A 270 -1.38 6.65 -1.56
N LYS A 271 -2.69 6.42 -1.33
CA LYS A 271 -3.49 5.46 -2.11
C LYS A 271 -3.65 5.90 -3.55
N VAL A 272 -3.90 7.18 -3.80
CA VAL A 272 -3.87 7.73 -5.15
C VAL A 272 -2.54 7.42 -5.84
N HIS A 273 -1.40 7.56 -5.15
CA HIS A 273 -0.10 7.25 -5.73
C HIS A 273 0.08 5.75 -6.00
N ASP A 274 -0.34 4.90 -5.07
CA ASP A 274 -0.32 3.44 -5.26
C ASP A 274 -1.09 3.03 -6.51
N SER A 275 -2.33 3.50 -6.66
CA SER A 275 -3.20 3.12 -7.78
C SER A 275 -2.61 3.55 -9.13
N HIS A 276 -1.98 4.72 -9.20
CA HIS A 276 -1.27 5.15 -10.41
C HIS A 276 -0.03 4.30 -10.70
N ASN A 277 0.76 3.97 -9.68
CA ASN A 277 1.92 3.09 -9.82
C ASN A 277 1.50 1.69 -10.30
N ILE A 278 0.46 1.12 -9.68
CA ILE A 278 -0.08 -0.18 -10.04
C ILE A 278 -0.59 -0.16 -11.48
N ALA A 279 -1.44 0.81 -11.85
CA ALA A 279 -1.97 0.93 -13.20
C ALA A 279 -0.87 1.04 -14.27
N PHE A 280 0.21 1.77 -13.97
CA PHE A 280 1.39 1.82 -14.83
C PHE A 280 2.04 0.45 -14.99
N THR A 281 2.29 -0.29 -13.90
CA THR A 281 2.90 -1.63 -13.96
C THR A 281 2.01 -2.66 -14.66
N CYS A 282 0.68 -2.55 -14.56
CA CYS A 282 -0.24 -3.36 -15.35
C CYS A 282 -0.01 -3.17 -16.85
N LYS A 283 0.19 -1.92 -17.30
CA LYS A 283 0.47 -1.61 -18.70
C LYS A 283 1.89 -1.99 -19.13
N ALA A 284 2.88 -1.72 -18.30
CA ALA A 284 4.30 -1.87 -18.66
C ALA A 284 4.80 -3.30 -18.51
N TRP A 285 4.33 -4.03 -17.50
CA TRP A 285 4.85 -5.36 -17.13
C TRP A 285 3.81 -6.48 -17.25
N GLY A 286 2.55 -6.15 -17.57
CA GLY A 286 1.46 -7.13 -17.62
C GLY A 286 1.01 -7.61 -16.25
N ILE A 287 1.28 -6.86 -15.17
CA ILE A 287 0.79 -7.18 -13.84
C ILE A 287 -0.75 -7.26 -13.87
N ARG A 288 -1.29 -8.27 -13.19
CA ARG A 288 -2.73 -8.44 -12.99
C ARG A 288 -3.06 -7.89 -11.61
N ALA A 289 -3.87 -6.83 -11.58
CA ALA A 289 -4.27 -6.20 -10.33
C ALA A 289 -5.75 -5.84 -10.29
N THR A 290 -6.32 -5.88 -9.09
CA THR A 290 -7.64 -5.33 -8.76
C THR A 290 -7.46 -4.35 -7.61
N ASP A 291 -7.92 -3.12 -7.83
CA ASP A 291 -7.87 -2.07 -6.82
C ASP A 291 -9.23 -1.96 -6.15
N LEU A 292 -9.30 -2.29 -4.86
CA LEU A 292 -10.52 -2.29 -4.06
C LEU A 292 -10.66 -0.94 -3.36
N ASN A 293 -11.37 -0.01 -4.00
CA ASN A 293 -11.72 1.28 -3.42
C ASN A 293 -12.80 1.12 -2.36
N GLN A 294 -12.38 0.66 -1.18
CA GLN A 294 -13.26 0.34 -0.07
C GLN A 294 -13.79 1.61 0.61
N GLY A 295 -15.07 1.55 1.02
CA GLY A 295 -15.68 2.53 1.92
C GLY A 295 -15.27 2.32 3.39
N VAL A 296 -15.95 3.00 4.30
CA VAL A 296 -15.70 2.85 5.73
C VAL A 296 -16.22 1.49 6.23
N VAL A 297 -15.32 0.69 6.81
CA VAL A 297 -15.68 -0.60 7.43
C VAL A 297 -16.24 -0.36 8.84
N TYR A 298 -17.25 -1.16 9.21
CA TYR A 298 -17.88 -1.17 10.53
C TYR A 298 -18.10 -2.61 11.04
N GLY A 299 -18.27 -2.76 12.35
CA GLY A 299 -18.44 -4.04 13.02
C GLY A 299 -17.14 -4.58 13.63
N VAL A 300 -17.19 -5.75 14.26
CA VAL A 300 -15.99 -6.40 14.85
C VAL A 300 -15.99 -7.92 14.70
N ARG A 301 -17.17 -8.53 14.57
CA ARG A 301 -17.34 -9.98 14.50
C ARG A 301 -17.50 -10.45 13.06
N THR A 302 -16.80 -11.53 12.74
CA THR A 302 -17.06 -12.42 11.60
C THR A 302 -17.29 -13.83 12.15
N ASP A 303 -17.77 -14.75 11.32
CA ASP A 303 -17.98 -16.15 11.73
C ASP A 303 -16.70 -16.74 12.34
N GLU A 304 -15.55 -16.50 11.71
CA GLU A 304 -14.26 -17.07 12.16
C GLU A 304 -13.70 -16.37 13.41
N THR A 305 -13.73 -15.03 13.45
CA THR A 305 -13.19 -14.26 14.60
C THR A 305 -14.04 -14.43 15.86
N ALA A 306 -15.29 -14.86 15.72
CA ALA A 306 -16.18 -15.18 16.83
C ALA A 306 -16.02 -16.60 17.39
N MET A 307 -15.19 -17.45 16.78
CA MET A 307 -15.01 -18.85 17.22
C MET A 307 -14.30 -18.98 18.57
N HIS A 308 -13.45 -18.03 18.92
CA HIS A 308 -12.69 -18.04 20.18
C HIS A 308 -12.20 -16.64 20.56
N GLU A 309 -12.01 -16.37 21.85
CA GLU A 309 -11.59 -15.06 22.35
C GLU A 309 -10.21 -14.62 21.81
N GLU A 310 -9.26 -15.55 21.69
CA GLU A 310 -7.95 -15.27 21.10
C GLU A 310 -8.02 -14.90 19.61
N LEU A 311 -9.10 -15.28 18.90
CA LEU A 311 -9.34 -14.91 17.50
C LEU A 311 -10.07 -13.57 17.36
N CYS A 312 -10.49 -12.96 18.48
CA CYS A 312 -11.22 -11.71 18.47
C CYS A 312 -10.46 -10.63 17.68
N ASN A 313 -11.19 -9.87 16.88
CA ASN A 313 -10.62 -8.77 16.11
C ASN A 313 -10.52 -7.50 16.96
N ARG A 314 -9.68 -6.55 16.53
CA ARG A 314 -9.58 -5.23 17.16
C ARG A 314 -10.81 -4.37 16.84
N LEU A 315 -11.14 -3.44 17.74
CA LEU A 315 -12.17 -2.43 17.52
C LEU A 315 -11.67 -1.06 17.98
N ASP A 316 -11.26 -0.24 17.01
CA ASP A 316 -10.70 1.08 17.25
C ASP A 316 -11.83 2.11 17.47
N TYR A 317 -11.76 2.89 18.55
CA TYR A 317 -12.77 3.91 18.92
C TYR A 317 -12.15 5.29 19.18
N ASP A 318 -10.83 5.40 19.12
CA ASP A 318 -10.08 6.62 19.36
C ASP A 318 -10.19 7.61 18.19
N GLY A 319 -9.70 8.84 18.38
CA GLY A 319 -9.74 9.92 17.38
C GLY A 319 -8.78 9.76 16.20
N VAL A 320 -7.87 8.79 16.25
CA VAL A 320 -6.82 8.58 15.26
C VAL A 320 -7.18 7.43 14.33
N PHE A 321 -7.46 6.24 14.87
CA PHE A 321 -7.74 5.03 14.11
C PHE A 321 -9.24 4.65 14.11
N GLY A 322 -10.04 5.11 15.06
CA GLY A 322 -11.48 4.86 15.05
C GLY A 322 -12.18 5.46 13.83
N THR A 323 -13.14 4.72 13.26
CA THR A 323 -13.99 5.18 12.13
C THR A 323 -15.39 5.54 12.62
N ALA A 324 -16.13 6.35 11.84
CA ALA A 324 -17.34 7.04 12.29
C ALA A 324 -18.35 6.14 13.02
N LEU A 325 -18.88 5.10 12.36
CA LEU A 325 -19.93 4.26 12.95
C LEU A 325 -19.44 3.48 14.18
N ASN A 326 -18.24 2.89 14.13
CA ASN A 326 -17.67 2.19 15.28
C ASN A 326 -17.46 3.14 16.47
N ARG A 327 -16.94 4.35 16.23
CA ARG A 327 -16.80 5.40 17.25
C ARG A 327 -18.15 5.78 17.85
N PHE A 328 -19.17 5.99 17.02
CA PHE A 328 -20.51 6.35 17.48
C PHE A 328 -21.13 5.25 18.36
N CYS A 329 -20.97 3.97 17.98
CA CYS A 329 -21.43 2.86 18.80
C CYS A 329 -20.77 2.85 20.19
N VAL A 330 -19.46 3.06 20.28
CA VAL A 330 -18.75 3.11 21.56
C VAL A 330 -19.13 4.34 22.37
N GLN A 331 -19.22 5.51 21.73
CA GLN A 331 -19.66 6.76 22.38
C GLN A 331 -21.06 6.61 23.00
N ALA A 332 -22.01 6.07 22.24
CA ALA A 332 -23.35 5.80 22.73
C ALA A 332 -23.35 4.84 23.92
N ALA A 333 -22.56 3.76 23.87
CA ALA A 333 -22.48 2.76 24.94
C ALA A 333 -21.94 3.33 26.27
N VAL A 334 -21.02 4.31 26.22
CA VAL A 334 -20.45 4.96 27.41
C VAL A 334 -21.16 6.26 27.80
N GLY A 335 -22.27 6.60 27.13
CA GLY A 335 -23.03 7.84 27.40
C GLY A 335 -22.33 9.13 26.94
N HIS A 336 -21.32 9.04 26.08
CA HIS A 336 -20.69 10.21 25.47
C HIS A 336 -21.53 10.70 24.28
N PRO A 337 -21.79 12.01 24.14
CA PRO A 337 -22.49 12.56 22.96
C PRO A 337 -21.81 12.16 21.65
N LEU A 338 -22.58 11.84 20.62
CA LEU A 338 -22.03 11.45 19.32
C LEU A 338 -21.22 12.60 18.72
N THR A 339 -19.96 12.34 18.34
CA THR A 339 -19.05 13.39 17.86
C THR A 339 -19.26 13.66 16.38
N VAL A 340 -20.35 14.34 16.03
CA VAL A 340 -20.60 14.83 14.67
C VAL A 340 -19.64 15.97 14.35
N TYR A 341 -18.82 15.82 13.30
CA TYR A 341 -17.83 16.83 12.91
C TYR A 341 -18.43 17.86 11.95
N GLY A 342 -18.47 19.12 12.38
CA GLY A 342 -19.03 20.20 11.58
C GLY A 342 -20.54 20.04 11.41
N LYS A 343 -21.02 20.05 10.15
CA LYS A 343 -22.46 19.97 9.84
C LYS A 343 -23.00 18.52 9.81
N GLY A 344 -22.15 17.51 9.65
CA GLY A 344 -22.56 16.09 9.59
C GLY A 344 -23.25 15.66 8.30
N GLY A 345 -22.92 16.28 7.16
CA GLY A 345 -23.46 15.92 5.84
C GLY A 345 -22.47 15.17 4.93
N GLN A 346 -21.27 14.88 5.45
CA GLN A 346 -20.28 13.98 4.85
C GLN A 346 -20.74 12.54 4.99
#